data_AF-A0A193FUY7-F1
#
_entry.id   AF-A0A193FUY7-F1
#
_cell.length_a   1.000
_cell.length_b   1.000
_cell.length_c   1.000
_cell.angle_alpha   90.00
_cell.angle_beta   90.00
_cell.angle_gamma   90.00
#
_symmetry.space_group_name_H-M   'P 1'
#
loop_
_entity.id
_entity.type
_entity.pdbx_description
1 polymer ?
#
loop_
_entity_poly.entity_id
_entity_poly.type
_entity_poly.pdbx_seq_one_letter_code
_entity_poly.pdbx_strand_id
1 'polypeptide(L)'
;MISLHVPPFLRSSVAGLLACAWQLPCIGAGTMDAPAADVAPPLVVPPALPEGGGYIALGDALRVQGQSVHAWALDAPGAPADVAMWLTQRQPALRDLWVMPDAILLAGVANGVHWTARLADAGAGRTWGTLSVLALERDPAPPPAAWRLPGGRLQFELRSREDRAELIQQIWTHATPPVLLETRLAGELAADGWREAAPRETDVAMQAWVRGRMTLSVAIVPFEQGSGVTAIVRIGA
;
A
#
# COMPACT_ATOMS: atom_id res chain seq x y z
N MET A 1 27.18 4.64 24.67
CA MET A 1 27.74 4.52 23.31
C MET A 1 27.37 3.12 22.81
N ILE A 2 26.22 3.01 22.15
CA ILE A 2 25.73 1.77 21.53
C ILE A 2 25.19 2.20 20.17
N SER A 3 25.96 1.92 19.12
CA SER A 3 25.58 2.15 17.74
C SER A 3 24.65 1.01 17.29
N LEU A 4 23.38 1.31 17.08
CA LEU A 4 22.46 0.45 16.36
C LEU A 4 22.73 0.62 14.86
N HIS A 5 23.43 -0.36 14.29
CA HIS A 5 23.74 -0.44 12.87
C HIS A 5 22.52 -0.99 12.14
N VAL A 6 21.73 -0.10 11.54
CA VAL A 6 20.62 -0.47 10.64
C VAL A 6 21.22 -0.88 9.30
N PRO A 7 21.01 -2.12 8.83
CA PRO A 7 21.57 -2.56 7.54
C PRO A 7 20.93 -1.82 6.35
N PRO A 8 21.71 -1.44 5.32
CA PRO A 8 21.32 -0.50 4.27
C PRO A 8 20.42 -1.05 3.14
N PHE A 9 19.78 -2.21 3.30
CA PHE A 9 19.05 -2.87 2.19
C PHE A 9 17.55 -2.51 2.07
N LEU A 10 17.06 -1.55 2.85
CA LEU A 10 15.66 -1.09 2.81
C LEU A 10 15.35 -0.04 1.73
N ARG A 11 16.23 0.13 0.74
CA ARG A 11 16.03 1.04 -0.39
C ARG A 11 15.94 0.23 -1.67
N SER A 12 14.77 0.26 -2.31
CA SER A 12 14.43 -0.38 -3.59
C SER A 12 13.90 -1.80 -3.45
N SER A 13 12.57 -1.93 -3.35
CA SER A 13 11.76 -2.94 -4.05
C SER A 13 10.28 -2.77 -3.65
N VAL A 14 9.63 -1.71 -4.14
CA VAL A 14 8.16 -1.65 -4.26
C VAL A 14 7.85 -1.49 -5.74
N ALA A 15 8.23 -2.49 -6.53
CA ALA A 15 7.91 -2.58 -7.94
C ALA A 15 7.71 -4.06 -8.26
N GLY A 16 6.45 -4.49 -8.27
CA GLY A 16 6.12 -5.86 -8.66
C GLY A 16 4.92 -6.41 -7.92
N LEU A 17 3.75 -5.80 -8.11
CA LEU A 17 2.46 -6.43 -7.83
C LEU A 17 1.44 -5.67 -8.67
N LEU A 18 0.98 -6.29 -9.77
CA LEU A 18 -0.38 -6.21 -10.32
C LEU A 18 -0.37 -6.85 -11.71
N ALA A 19 -0.60 -8.17 -11.74
CA ALA A 19 -1.10 -8.86 -12.93
C ALA A 19 -2.04 -9.96 -12.47
N CYS A 20 -3.35 -9.69 -12.51
CA CYS A 20 -4.35 -10.58 -13.08
C CYS A 20 -5.74 -9.93 -13.01
N ALA A 21 -6.39 -9.94 -14.17
CA ALA A 21 -7.70 -9.40 -14.45
C ALA A 21 -8.81 -10.23 -13.79
N TRP A 22 -9.78 -9.55 -13.18
CA TRP A 22 -11.07 -10.12 -12.83
C TRP A 22 -12.16 -9.14 -13.31
N GLN A 23 -12.78 -9.48 -14.44
CA GLN A 23 -14.04 -8.87 -14.86
C GLN A 23 -15.18 -9.73 -14.30
N LEU A 24 -16.10 -9.11 -13.56
CA LEU A 24 -17.40 -9.70 -13.24
C LEU A 24 -18.52 -8.76 -13.72
N PRO A 25 -19.63 -9.30 -14.23
CA PRO A 25 -20.70 -8.52 -14.84
C PRO A 25 -21.58 -7.82 -13.79
N CYS A 26 -22.07 -6.64 -14.17
CA CYS A 26 -23.04 -5.85 -13.42
C CYS A 26 -24.40 -6.56 -13.34
N ILE A 27 -24.97 -6.67 -12.14
CA ILE A 27 -26.40 -6.90 -11.93
C ILE A 27 -26.93 -5.77 -11.05
N GLY A 28 -28.05 -5.19 -11.47
CA GLY A 28 -28.57 -3.91 -11.00
C GLY A 28 -29.35 -3.93 -9.67
N ALA A 29 -29.24 -2.76 -9.02
CA ALA A 29 -30.19 -2.01 -8.19
C ALA A 29 -31.22 -2.74 -7.29
N GLY A 30 -31.06 -2.50 -5.99
CA GLY A 30 -32.12 -2.43 -5.01
C GLY A 30 -31.65 -1.60 -3.81
N THR A 31 -32.01 -0.31 -3.77
CA THR A 31 -31.67 0.60 -2.67
C THR A 31 -32.61 0.37 -1.49
N MET A 32 -32.05 -0.13 -0.38
CA MET A 32 -32.58 0.09 0.96
C MET A 32 -31.44 0.65 1.82
N ASP A 33 -31.56 1.94 2.12
CA ASP A 33 -30.63 2.73 2.91
C ASP A 33 -30.86 2.38 4.39
N ALA A 34 -30.07 1.43 4.90
CA ALA A 34 -29.95 1.20 6.33
C ALA A 34 -28.85 2.13 6.87
N PRO A 35 -29.06 2.81 8.01
CA PRO A 35 -27.99 3.60 8.61
C PRO A 35 -26.80 2.67 8.89
N ALA A 36 -25.70 2.91 8.20
CA ALA A 36 -24.44 2.23 8.42
C ALA A 36 -24.03 2.47 9.87
N ALA A 37 -24.27 1.45 10.70
CA ALA A 37 -23.61 1.35 11.98
C ALA A 37 -22.11 1.46 11.70
N ASP A 38 -21.45 2.34 12.44
CA ASP A 38 -19.99 2.49 12.44
C ASP A 38 -19.39 1.22 13.07
N VAL A 39 -19.40 0.14 12.29
CA VAL A 39 -18.75 -1.11 12.64
C VAL A 39 -17.28 -0.82 12.50
N ALA A 40 -16.64 -0.52 13.63
CA ALA A 40 -15.19 -0.48 13.71
C ALA A 40 -14.65 -1.76 13.04
N PRO A 41 -13.76 -1.65 12.05
CA PRO A 41 -13.26 -2.81 11.33
C PRO A 41 -12.67 -3.80 12.35
N PRO A 42 -12.90 -5.11 12.18
CA PRO A 42 -12.41 -6.10 13.12
C PRO A 42 -10.89 -5.93 13.29
N LEU A 43 -10.43 -5.91 14.54
CA LEU A 43 -9.00 -5.83 14.84
C LEU A 43 -8.33 -7.10 14.30
N VAL A 44 -7.67 -6.99 13.15
CA VAL A 44 -6.93 -8.10 12.54
C VAL A 44 -5.56 -8.19 13.21
N VAL A 45 -5.35 -9.28 13.94
CA VAL A 45 -4.06 -9.59 14.58
C VAL A 45 -3.36 -10.69 13.77
N PRO A 46 -2.08 -10.53 13.38
CA PRO A 46 -1.36 -11.56 12.66
C PRO A 46 -1.10 -12.79 13.56
N PRO A 47 -1.12 -14.02 13.02
CA PRO A 47 -0.85 -15.22 13.80
C PRO A 47 0.60 -15.23 14.31
N ALA A 48 0.83 -15.80 15.50
CA ALA A 48 2.16 -15.87 16.10
C ALA A 48 3.17 -16.60 15.19
N LEU A 49 4.37 -16.03 15.05
CA LEU A 49 5.50 -16.64 14.35
C LEU A 49 6.23 -17.65 15.22
N PRO A 50 7.11 -18.49 14.63
CA PRO A 50 8.08 -19.27 15.39
C PRO A 50 8.89 -18.40 16.36
N GLU A 51 9.38 -19.01 17.44
CA GLU A 51 10.21 -18.31 18.43
C GLU A 51 11.41 -17.64 17.76
N GLY A 52 11.66 -16.36 18.06
CA GLY A 52 12.69 -15.55 17.40
C GLY A 52 12.25 -14.91 16.07
N GLY A 53 10.97 -15.03 15.71
CA GLY A 53 10.34 -14.29 14.62
C GLY A 53 9.62 -13.03 15.08
N GLY A 54 9.38 -12.11 14.14
CA GLY A 54 8.70 -10.85 14.40
C GLY A 54 7.98 -10.28 13.17
N TYR A 55 7.03 -9.39 13.44
CA TYR A 55 6.32 -8.62 12.43
C TYR A 55 6.67 -7.14 12.52
N ILE A 56 6.68 -6.48 11.38
CA ILE A 56 6.76 -5.03 11.24
C ILE A 56 5.58 -4.58 10.38
N ALA A 57 4.70 -3.73 10.92
CA ALA A 57 3.56 -3.21 10.16
C ALA A 57 4.04 -2.35 8.97
N LEU A 58 3.44 -2.56 7.79
CA LEU A 58 3.74 -1.81 6.57
C LEU A 58 2.90 -0.53 6.51
N GLY A 59 3.12 0.37 7.47
CA GLY A 59 2.40 1.63 7.63
C GLY A 59 1.28 1.60 8.66
N ASP A 60 0.74 2.78 8.94
CA ASP A 60 -0.38 2.99 9.86
C ASP A 60 -1.73 2.73 9.17
N ALA A 61 -1.80 2.97 7.86
CA ALA A 61 -2.95 2.62 7.02
C ALA A 61 -2.49 2.31 5.60
N LEU A 62 -2.98 1.21 5.03
CA LEU A 62 -2.73 0.82 3.65
C LEU A 62 -4.05 0.64 2.93
N ARG A 63 -4.15 1.13 1.69
CA ARG A 63 -5.29 0.91 0.81
C ARG A 63 -4.84 0.45 -0.57
N VAL A 64 -5.56 -0.50 -1.13
CA VAL A 64 -5.40 -0.96 -2.52
C VAL A 64 -6.74 -0.79 -3.22
N GLN A 65 -6.75 -0.01 -4.30
CA GLN A 65 -7.95 0.34 -5.06
C GLN A 65 -9.09 0.88 -4.17
N GLY A 66 -8.71 1.62 -3.12
CA GLY A 66 -9.62 2.18 -2.12
C GLY A 66 -10.01 1.25 -0.98
N GLN A 67 -9.71 -0.05 -1.04
CA GLN A 67 -9.99 -1.01 0.03
C GLN A 67 -8.88 -1.02 1.07
N SER A 68 -9.24 -1.02 2.36
CA SER A 68 -8.29 -1.10 3.46
C SER A 68 -7.62 -2.47 3.52
N VAL A 69 -6.29 -2.46 3.62
CA VAL A 69 -5.42 -3.62 3.75
C VAL A 69 -4.62 -3.47 5.02
N HIS A 70 -4.50 -4.55 5.78
CA HIS A 70 -3.49 -4.64 6.83
C HIS A 70 -2.35 -5.48 6.28
N ALA A 71 -1.11 -5.00 6.39
CA ALA A 71 0.04 -5.73 5.90
C ALA A 71 1.22 -5.61 6.85
N TRP A 72 1.99 -6.69 6.94
CA TRP A 72 3.17 -6.80 7.77
C TRP A 72 4.30 -7.39 6.96
N ALA A 73 5.51 -6.86 7.12
CA ALA A 73 6.71 -7.62 6.85
C ALA A 73 6.91 -8.61 8.00
N LEU A 74 7.31 -9.83 7.67
CA LEU A 74 7.62 -10.87 8.64
C LEU A 74 9.03 -11.36 8.43
N ASP A 75 9.72 -11.64 9.52
CA ASP A 75 11.03 -12.29 9.53
C ASP A 75 10.99 -13.36 10.63
N ALA A 76 11.33 -14.60 10.28
CA ALA A 76 11.19 -15.74 11.16
C ALA A 76 12.33 -16.76 10.96
N PRO A 77 12.77 -17.47 11.99
CA PRO A 77 13.69 -18.59 11.83
C PRO A 77 12.98 -19.80 11.20
N GLY A 78 13.75 -20.58 10.45
CA GLY A 78 13.28 -21.75 9.71
C GLY A 78 13.25 -21.53 8.21
N ALA A 79 13.19 -22.63 7.46
CA ALA A 79 13.02 -22.58 6.00
C ALA A 79 11.59 -22.14 5.64
N PRO A 80 11.36 -21.57 4.45
CA PRO A 80 10.04 -21.08 4.05
C PRO A 80 8.91 -22.11 4.18
N ALA A 81 9.21 -23.39 3.91
CA ALA A 81 8.23 -24.47 4.04
C ALA A 81 7.81 -24.74 5.50
N ASP A 82 8.75 -24.67 6.45
CA ASP A 82 8.46 -24.86 7.87
C ASP A 82 7.61 -23.71 8.41
N VAL A 83 7.96 -22.48 8.02
CA VAL A 83 7.19 -21.28 8.37
C VAL A 83 5.80 -21.31 7.73
N ALA A 84 5.68 -21.77 6.48
CA ALA A 84 4.40 -21.94 5.79
C ALA A 84 3.47 -22.91 6.56
N MET A 85 4.01 -24.06 6.95
CA MET A 85 3.27 -25.05 7.74
C MET A 85 2.86 -24.48 9.11
N TRP A 86 3.76 -23.75 9.77
CA TRP A 86 3.48 -23.10 11.05
C TRP A 86 2.34 -22.07 10.96
N LEU A 87 2.34 -21.25 9.91
CA LEU A 87 1.29 -20.26 9.63
C LEU A 87 -0.05 -20.93 9.33
N THR A 88 -0.05 -21.97 8.49
CA THR A 88 -1.27 -22.71 8.12
C THR A 88 -1.98 -23.31 9.34
N GLN A 89 -1.21 -23.82 10.31
CA GLN A 89 -1.76 -24.38 11.55
C GLN A 89 -2.45 -23.34 12.44
N ARG A 90 -2.01 -22.08 12.38
CA ARG A 90 -2.52 -20.98 13.24
C ARG A 90 -3.56 -20.10 12.56
N GLN A 91 -3.48 -20.01 11.24
CA GLN A 91 -4.45 -19.33 10.39
C GLN A 91 -4.93 -20.32 9.32
N PRO A 92 -6.01 -21.07 9.58
CA PRO A 92 -6.56 -22.05 8.63
C PRO A 92 -6.99 -21.45 7.28
N ALA A 93 -7.16 -20.13 7.19
CA ALA A 93 -7.40 -19.45 5.92
C ALA A 93 -6.21 -19.57 4.95
N LEU A 94 -4.97 -19.64 5.44
CA LEU A 94 -3.75 -19.73 4.64
C LEU A 94 -3.49 -21.17 4.17
N ARG A 95 -4.38 -21.70 3.33
CA ARG A 95 -4.36 -23.11 2.92
C ARG A 95 -4.10 -23.32 1.43
N ASP A 96 -4.39 -22.31 0.61
CA ASP A 96 -4.13 -22.38 -0.83
C ASP A 96 -2.65 -22.07 -1.05
N LEU A 97 -1.91 -23.02 -1.62
CA LEU A 97 -0.46 -22.99 -1.74
C LEU A 97 -0.04 -22.83 -3.19
N TRP A 98 0.80 -21.83 -3.47
CA TRP A 98 1.54 -21.71 -4.72
C TRP A 98 3.03 -21.67 -4.44
N VAL A 99 3.80 -22.42 -5.22
CA VAL A 99 5.27 -22.43 -5.16
C VAL A 99 5.80 -21.71 -6.38
N MET A 100 6.65 -20.71 -6.12
CA MET A 100 7.36 -19.91 -7.12
C MET A 100 8.87 -20.16 -6.99
N PRO A 101 9.69 -19.80 -8.00
CA PRO A 101 11.13 -20.08 -7.97
C PRO A 101 11.87 -19.53 -6.74
N ASP A 102 11.41 -18.42 -6.17
CA ASP A 102 12.05 -17.71 -5.06
C ASP A 102 11.17 -17.61 -3.80
N ALA A 103 9.95 -18.17 -3.83
CA ALA A 103 8.99 -17.95 -2.76
C ALA A 103 7.85 -18.98 -2.72
N ILE A 104 7.23 -19.05 -1.55
CA ILE A 104 5.96 -19.72 -1.29
C ILE A 104 4.89 -18.65 -1.09
N LEU A 105 3.75 -18.80 -1.74
CA LEU A 105 2.56 -17.98 -1.48
C LEU A 105 1.49 -18.87 -0.84
N LEU A 106 0.98 -18.45 0.30
CA LEU A 106 -0.21 -18.98 0.94
C LEU A 106 -1.35 -17.97 0.77
N ALA A 107 -2.56 -18.42 0.50
CA ALA A 107 -3.73 -17.56 0.54
C ALA A 107 -4.98 -18.30 0.99
N GLY A 108 -6.04 -17.52 1.20
CA GLY A 108 -7.40 -18.00 1.29
C GLY A 108 -8.29 -17.06 2.09
N VAL A 109 -9.57 -17.40 2.15
CA VAL A 109 -10.61 -16.54 2.72
C VAL A 109 -11.18 -17.17 3.99
N ALA A 110 -11.29 -16.38 5.05
CA ALA A 110 -12.03 -16.73 6.26
C ALA A 110 -12.65 -15.47 6.88
N ASN A 111 -13.86 -15.59 7.44
CA ASN A 111 -14.53 -14.49 8.16
C ASN A 111 -14.60 -13.17 7.38
N GLY A 112 -14.91 -13.24 6.07
CA GLY A 112 -15.06 -12.04 5.23
C GLY A 112 -13.75 -11.32 4.90
N VAL A 113 -12.60 -11.91 5.22
CA VAL A 113 -11.28 -11.36 4.90
C VAL A 113 -10.45 -12.33 4.07
N HIS A 114 -9.70 -11.79 3.10
CA HIS A 114 -8.73 -12.51 2.30
C HIS A 114 -7.35 -12.37 2.96
N TRP A 115 -6.76 -13.51 3.33
CA TRP A 115 -5.41 -13.61 3.86
C TRP A 115 -4.45 -13.99 2.73
N THR A 116 -3.28 -13.36 2.69
CA THR A 116 -2.17 -13.79 1.84
C THR A 116 -0.86 -13.72 2.61
N ALA A 117 0.02 -14.71 2.43
CA ALA A 117 1.37 -14.70 2.96
C ALA A 117 2.36 -15.09 1.87
N ARG A 118 3.30 -14.22 1.53
CA ARG A 118 4.43 -14.54 0.66
C ARG A 118 5.64 -14.79 1.55
N LEU A 119 6.37 -15.88 1.34
CA LEU A 119 7.52 -16.31 2.13
C LEU A 119 8.68 -16.60 1.19
N ALA A 120 9.86 -16.08 1.47
CA ALA A 120 11.07 -16.30 0.69
C ALA A 120 12.22 -16.65 1.63
N ASP A 121 13.21 -17.39 1.10
CA ASP A 121 14.44 -17.67 1.84
C ASP A 121 15.23 -16.37 2.02
N ALA A 122 15.53 -16.03 3.27
CA ALA A 122 16.37 -14.87 3.62
C ALA A 122 17.84 -15.28 3.81
N GLY A 123 18.17 -16.56 3.62
CA GLY A 123 19.47 -17.14 3.91
C GLY A 123 19.67 -17.40 5.41
N ALA A 124 20.75 -18.09 5.74
CA ALA A 124 21.12 -18.43 7.12
C ALA A 124 20.00 -19.12 7.95
N GLY A 125 19.15 -19.89 7.28
CA GLY A 125 18.03 -20.58 7.92
C GLY A 125 16.92 -19.63 8.40
N ARG A 126 16.74 -18.50 7.73
CA ARG A 126 15.66 -17.54 7.99
C ARG A 126 14.72 -17.43 6.81
N THR A 127 13.49 -17.06 7.12
CA THR A 127 12.45 -16.74 6.15
C THR A 127 12.06 -15.28 6.31
N TRP A 128 12.02 -14.54 5.21
CA TRP A 128 11.41 -13.22 5.15
C TRP A 128 10.19 -13.30 4.23
N GLY A 129 9.11 -12.63 4.59
CA GLY A 129 8.24 -12.14 3.55
C GLY A 129 7.18 -11.16 4.04
N THR A 130 5.96 -11.32 3.54
CA THR A 130 4.85 -10.45 3.86
C THR A 130 3.63 -11.26 4.24
N LEU A 131 2.84 -10.73 5.17
CA LEU A 131 1.50 -11.20 5.49
C LEU A 131 0.56 -10.03 5.24
N SER A 132 -0.54 -10.24 4.52
CA SER A 132 -1.55 -9.21 4.33
C SER A 132 -2.96 -9.76 4.47
N VAL A 133 -3.86 -8.86 4.88
CA VAL A 133 -5.27 -9.12 5.10
C VAL A 133 -6.07 -8.01 4.45
N LEU A 134 -6.96 -8.40 3.54
CA LEU A 134 -7.86 -7.51 2.81
C LEU A 134 -9.31 -7.85 3.20
N ALA A 135 -10.07 -6.86 3.65
CA ALA A 135 -11.50 -7.05 3.85
C ALA A 135 -12.22 -7.18 2.51
N LEU A 136 -13.10 -8.18 2.38
CA LEU A 136 -13.89 -8.39 1.16
C LEU A 136 -15.09 -7.45 1.09
N GLU A 137 -15.56 -6.97 2.24
CA GLU A 137 -16.57 -5.92 2.31
C GLU A 137 -15.96 -4.56 1.96
N ARG A 138 -16.74 -3.71 1.29
CA ARG A 138 -16.30 -2.36 0.98
C ARG A 138 -16.27 -1.52 2.25
N ASP A 139 -15.08 -1.08 2.59
CA ASP A 139 -14.85 -0.08 3.63
C ASP A 139 -15.54 1.25 3.26
N PRO A 140 -16.14 1.99 4.21
CA PRO A 140 -16.49 3.39 4.00
C PRO A 140 -15.38 4.21 3.34
N ALA A 141 -15.80 5.24 2.61
CA ALA A 141 -14.90 6.12 1.90
C ALA A 141 -13.85 6.70 2.87
N PRO A 142 -12.57 6.77 2.46
CA PRO A 142 -11.54 7.33 3.33
C PRO A 142 -11.85 8.79 3.67
N PRO A 143 -11.31 9.29 4.79
CA PRO A 143 -11.38 10.72 5.09
C PRO A 143 -10.79 11.53 3.93
N PRO A 144 -11.26 12.78 3.72
CA PRO A 144 -10.79 13.60 2.61
C PRO A 144 -9.27 13.77 2.65
N ALA A 145 -8.61 13.38 1.56
CA ALA A 145 -7.16 13.55 1.42
C ALA A 145 -6.77 15.03 1.35
N ALA A 146 -5.58 15.35 1.85
CA ALA A 146 -5.02 16.70 1.85
C ALA A 146 -4.81 17.28 0.43
N TRP A 147 -4.70 16.42 -0.57
CA TRP A 147 -4.72 16.76 -1.99
C TRP A 147 -5.48 15.66 -2.73
N ARG A 148 -5.91 15.92 -3.96
CA ARG A 148 -6.60 14.95 -4.81
C ARG A 148 -6.13 15.13 -6.25
N LEU A 149 -6.28 14.08 -7.04
CA LEU A 149 -6.13 14.12 -8.49
C LEU A 149 -7.53 14.03 -9.13
N PRO A 150 -8.14 15.16 -9.56
CA PRO A 150 -9.44 15.14 -10.24
C PRO A 150 -9.41 14.24 -11.47
N GLY A 151 -10.42 13.38 -11.63
CA GLY A 151 -10.46 12.38 -12.71
C GLY A 151 -9.48 11.19 -12.53
N GLY A 152 -8.67 11.21 -11.47
CA GLY A 152 -7.75 10.13 -11.13
C GLY A 152 -8.43 8.99 -10.39
N ARG A 153 -7.96 7.77 -10.63
CA ARG A 153 -8.35 6.57 -9.90
C ARG A 153 -7.20 6.10 -9.01
N LEU A 154 -7.40 6.18 -7.70
CA LEU A 154 -6.44 5.72 -6.70
C LEU A 154 -6.24 4.20 -6.83
N GLN A 155 -5.00 3.77 -7.05
CA GLN A 155 -4.61 2.36 -7.09
C GLN A 155 -4.04 1.90 -5.76
N PHE A 156 -3.30 2.76 -5.07
CA PHE A 156 -2.61 2.43 -3.84
C PHE A 156 -2.46 3.68 -2.97
N GLU A 157 -2.63 3.53 -1.67
CA GLU A 157 -2.29 4.54 -0.67
C GLU A 157 -1.61 3.87 0.52
N LEU A 158 -0.51 4.47 0.98
CA LEU A 158 0.20 4.10 2.19
C LEU A 158 0.33 5.34 3.07
N ARG A 159 -0.12 5.25 4.31
CA ARG A 159 0.10 6.26 5.34
C ARG A 159 1.06 5.72 6.39
N SER A 160 2.04 6.51 6.75
CA SER A 160 2.98 6.20 7.82
C SER A 160 3.38 7.45 8.58
N ARG A 161 3.96 7.28 9.77
CA ARG A 161 4.54 8.36 10.54
C ARG A 161 6.06 8.23 10.58
N GLU A 162 6.76 9.29 10.18
CA GLU A 162 8.23 9.39 10.20
C GLU A 162 8.62 10.66 10.96
N ASP A 163 9.42 10.56 12.03
CA ASP A 163 10.00 11.69 12.76
C ASP A 163 9.03 12.86 13.07
N ARG A 164 7.80 12.51 13.46
CA ARG A 164 6.64 13.39 13.76
C ARG A 164 5.86 13.93 12.55
N ALA A 165 6.32 13.69 11.33
CA ALA A 165 5.55 13.98 10.13
C ALA A 165 4.68 12.78 9.73
N GLU A 166 3.48 13.06 9.23
CA GLU A 166 2.69 12.07 8.50
C GLU A 166 3.15 12.05 7.04
N LEU A 167 3.43 10.86 6.53
CA LEU A 167 3.77 10.59 5.14
C LEU A 167 2.61 9.84 4.49
N ILE A 168 2.11 10.35 3.38
CA ILE A 168 1.06 9.72 2.58
C ILE A 168 1.63 9.51 1.18
N GLN A 169 1.88 8.26 0.81
CA GLN A 169 2.27 7.88 -0.54
C GLN A 169 1.06 7.35 -1.29
N GLN A 170 0.82 7.83 -2.51
CA GLN A 170 -0.29 7.41 -3.34
C GLN A 170 0.17 7.10 -4.75
N ILE A 171 -0.47 6.11 -5.37
CA ILE A 171 -0.33 5.77 -6.78
C ILE A 171 -1.69 5.89 -7.43
N TRP A 172 -1.77 6.65 -8.51
CA TRP A 172 -2.99 6.90 -9.27
C TRP A 172 -2.81 6.52 -10.74
N THR A 173 -3.93 6.23 -11.40
CA THR A 173 -4.03 6.17 -12.87
C THR A 173 -4.96 7.28 -13.36
N HIS A 174 -4.65 7.86 -14.51
CA HIS A 174 -5.44 8.91 -15.14
C HIS A 174 -5.51 8.72 -16.67
N ALA A 175 -6.64 9.04 -17.30
CA ALA A 175 -6.82 8.84 -18.75
C ALA A 175 -6.09 9.89 -19.62
N THR A 176 -5.87 11.09 -19.10
CA THR A 176 -5.13 12.15 -19.80
C THR A 176 -3.63 11.79 -19.94
N PRO A 177 -3.00 12.04 -21.11
CA PRO A 177 -1.56 11.87 -21.32
C PRO A 177 -0.70 12.75 -20.40
N PRO A 178 0.56 12.36 -20.09
CA PRO A 178 1.38 13.02 -19.07
C PRO A 178 1.52 14.54 -19.23
N VAL A 179 1.95 15.01 -20.39
CA VAL A 179 2.22 16.44 -20.65
C VAL A 179 0.96 17.32 -20.44
N LEU A 180 -0.20 16.82 -20.86
CA LEU A 180 -1.47 17.52 -20.68
C LEU A 180 -1.92 17.48 -19.22
N LEU A 181 -1.70 16.34 -18.54
CA LEU A 181 -2.03 16.18 -17.13
C LEU A 181 -1.15 17.06 -16.24
N GLU A 182 0.15 17.16 -16.51
CA GLU A 182 1.10 18.04 -15.81
C GLU A 182 0.64 19.49 -15.87
N THR A 183 0.34 20.00 -17.07
CA THR A 183 -0.11 21.38 -17.27
C THR A 183 -1.41 21.65 -16.53
N ARG A 184 -2.37 20.73 -16.61
CA ARG A 184 -3.66 20.85 -15.94
C ARG A 184 -3.51 20.79 -14.42
N LEU A 185 -2.75 19.83 -13.91
CA LEU A 185 -2.53 19.62 -12.48
C LEU A 185 -1.86 20.84 -11.85
N ALA A 186 -0.87 21.44 -12.52
CA ALA A 186 -0.23 22.66 -12.05
C ALA A 186 -1.24 23.81 -11.85
N GLY A 187 -2.16 23.99 -12.81
CA GLY A 187 -3.24 24.97 -12.70
C GLY A 187 -4.23 24.68 -11.57
N GLU A 188 -4.63 23.41 -11.42
CA GLU A 188 -5.53 22.97 -10.35
C GLU A 188 -4.90 23.12 -8.95
N LEU A 189 -3.63 22.73 -8.79
CA LEU A 189 -2.88 22.88 -7.55
C LEU A 189 -2.71 24.36 -7.17
N ALA A 190 -2.36 25.22 -8.13
CA ALA A 190 -2.25 26.66 -7.91
C ALA A 190 -3.59 27.28 -7.46
N ALA A 191 -4.70 26.87 -8.09
CA ALA A 191 -6.04 27.29 -7.69
C ALA A 191 -6.41 26.83 -6.26
N ASP A 192 -5.92 25.65 -5.85
CA ASP A 192 -6.09 25.09 -4.51
C ASP A 192 -5.07 25.63 -3.46
N GLY A 193 -4.33 26.69 -3.82
CA GLY A 193 -3.41 27.40 -2.94
C GLY A 193 -2.05 26.72 -2.74
N TRP A 194 -1.73 25.71 -3.53
CA TRP A 194 -0.38 25.16 -3.59
C TRP A 194 0.54 26.10 -4.35
N ARG A 195 1.80 26.15 -3.94
CA ARG A 195 2.85 26.91 -4.62
C ARG A 195 3.95 25.94 -5.01
N GLU A 196 4.50 26.13 -6.20
CA GLU A 196 5.64 25.34 -6.64
C GLU A 196 6.84 25.61 -5.72
N ALA A 197 7.50 24.55 -5.29
CA ALA A 197 8.72 24.63 -4.50
C ALA A 197 9.92 24.85 -5.42
N ALA A 198 10.96 25.50 -4.91
CA ALA A 198 12.20 25.65 -5.68
C ALA A 198 12.73 24.27 -6.11
N PRO A 199 13.19 24.12 -7.37
CA PRO A 199 13.73 22.85 -7.85
C PRO A 199 14.85 22.38 -6.93
N ARG A 200 14.77 21.14 -6.45
CA ARG A 200 15.94 20.49 -5.85
C ARG A 200 16.77 19.96 -7.01
N GLU A 201 18.08 20.27 -7.01
CA GLU A 201 19.05 19.96 -8.08
C GLU A 201 19.15 18.48 -8.50
N THR A 202 18.43 17.56 -7.85
CA THR A 202 18.62 16.11 -7.97
C THR A 202 17.44 15.33 -8.53
N ASP A 203 16.29 15.94 -8.84
CA ASP A 203 15.13 15.15 -9.32
C ASP A 203 14.29 15.88 -10.38
N VAL A 204 14.77 15.86 -11.62
CA VAL A 204 14.21 16.65 -12.74
C VAL A 204 12.83 16.16 -13.19
N ALA A 205 12.44 14.93 -12.82
CA ALA A 205 11.14 14.34 -13.20
C ALA A 205 10.05 14.48 -12.12
N MET A 206 10.36 15.08 -10.96
CA MET A 206 9.43 15.19 -9.84
C MET A 206 9.09 16.66 -9.55
N GLN A 207 7.83 17.03 -9.75
CA GLN A 207 7.31 18.34 -9.37
C GLN A 207 7.16 18.41 -7.84
N ALA A 208 7.48 19.55 -7.25
CA ALA A 208 7.36 19.76 -5.82
C ALA A 208 6.47 20.97 -5.53
N TRP A 209 5.55 20.81 -4.59
CA TRP A 209 4.50 21.77 -4.24
C TRP A 209 4.40 21.93 -2.73
N VAL A 210 4.09 23.13 -2.26
CA VAL A 210 3.93 23.43 -0.83
C VAL A 210 2.63 24.18 -0.54
N ARG A 211 1.96 23.80 0.56
CA ARG A 211 0.78 24.51 1.09
C ARG A 211 0.78 24.44 2.61
N GLY A 212 1.04 25.57 3.27
CA GLY A 212 1.21 25.61 4.72
C GLY A 212 2.35 24.70 5.18
N ARG A 213 2.05 23.72 6.04
CA ARG A 213 3.01 22.69 6.54
C ARG A 213 2.99 21.40 5.71
N MET A 214 2.39 21.43 4.54
CA MET A 214 2.28 20.29 3.63
C MET A 214 3.24 20.47 2.46
N THR A 215 3.97 19.41 2.16
CA THR A 215 4.76 19.28 0.92
C THR A 215 4.20 18.14 0.11
N LEU A 216 3.99 18.36 -1.18
CA LEU A 216 3.53 17.38 -2.15
C LEU A 216 4.60 17.22 -3.23
N SER A 217 5.08 16.00 -3.44
CA SER A 217 5.94 15.64 -4.55
C SER A 217 5.18 14.76 -5.52
N VAL A 218 5.19 15.08 -6.82
CA VAL A 218 4.41 14.37 -7.85
C VAL A 218 5.32 14.02 -9.02
N ALA A 219 5.30 12.75 -9.42
CA ALA A 219 5.86 12.28 -10.67
C ALA A 219 4.73 11.74 -11.55
N ILE A 220 4.72 12.16 -12.81
CA ILE A 220 3.73 11.74 -13.81
C ILE A 220 4.48 11.02 -14.93
N VAL A 221 4.05 9.81 -15.27
CA VAL A 221 4.71 8.97 -16.28
C VAL A 221 3.68 8.39 -17.26
N PRO A 222 4.07 8.07 -18.51
CA PRO A 222 3.20 7.33 -19.43
C PRO A 222 2.77 5.99 -18.83
N PHE A 223 1.48 5.64 -18.94
CA PHE A 223 0.96 4.35 -18.49
C PHE A 223 -0.22 3.90 -19.34
N GLU A 224 -0.08 2.75 -20.01
CA GLU A 224 -1.08 2.14 -20.90
C GLU A 224 -1.84 3.15 -21.79
N GLN A 225 -3.01 3.60 -21.33
CA GLN A 225 -3.95 4.50 -22.01
C GLN A 225 -3.97 5.92 -21.44
N GLY A 226 -2.93 6.35 -20.74
CA GLY A 226 -2.86 7.68 -20.13
C GLY A 226 -1.62 7.87 -19.27
N SER A 227 -1.82 8.19 -18.00
CA SER A 227 -0.75 8.51 -17.05
C SER A 227 -0.81 7.66 -15.78
N GLY A 228 0.37 7.25 -15.31
CA GLY A 228 0.60 6.83 -13.94
C GLY A 228 1.08 8.04 -13.14
N VAL A 229 0.56 8.22 -11.93
CA VAL A 229 0.94 9.34 -11.06
C VAL A 229 1.36 8.79 -9.70
N THR A 230 2.60 9.07 -9.31
CA THR A 230 3.09 8.83 -7.96
C THR A 230 3.07 10.16 -7.22
N ALA A 231 2.43 10.18 -6.05
CA ALA A 231 2.37 11.36 -5.20
C ALA A 231 2.80 11.03 -3.79
N ILE A 232 3.60 11.91 -3.20
CA ILE A 232 4.06 11.80 -1.82
C ILE A 232 3.71 13.10 -1.11
N VAL A 233 2.83 13.02 -0.13
CA VAL A 233 2.49 14.13 0.76
C VAL A 233 3.20 13.95 2.08
N ARG A 234 3.87 15.00 2.55
CA ARG A 234 4.41 15.09 3.91
C ARG A 234 3.68 16.18 4.66
N ILE A 235 3.15 15.87 5.84
CA ILE A 235 2.41 16.80 6.70
C ILE A 235 3.16 16.94 8.03
N GLY A 236 3.57 18.17 8.36
CA GLY A 236 4.17 18.46 9.67
C GLY A 236 5.68 18.63 9.69
N ALA A 237 6.24 19.31 8.68
CA ALA A 237 7.56 19.92 8.80
C ALA A 237 7.52 21.20 9.65
#